data_AF-A0A2D7Z5D4-F1
#
_entry.id   AF-A0A2D7Z5D4-F1
#
_cell.length_a   1.000
_cell.length_b   1.000
_cell.length_c   1.000
_cell.angle_alpha   90.00
_cell.angle_beta   90.00
_cell.angle_gamma   90.00
#
_symmetry.space_group_name_H-M   'P 1'
#
loop_
_entity.id
_entity.type
_entity.pdbx_description
1 polymer ?
#
loop_
_entity_poly.entity_id
_entity_poly.type
_entity_poly.pdbx_seq_one_letter_code
_entity_poly.pdbx_strand_id
1 'polypeptide(L)'
;MATQRRQNRRPIAHGRWRVAFITGLRWRGFAIHQALIALTIGRRQALSDAVAETRSPVMIEQIKNFLRLAPKTAEKSGDGDALQCAVTVLLVRAARLDGQFDTVEHDAIVAAIGAHFELTAPAAAALIEEAAAIDADSTDLYRFSKTIRAEMDHDQRLAMMEMLWHVIYADGEVHDHEAALMRRLAGLLYVSDQESGTLRRRVRDKLGLA
;
A
#
# COMPACT_ATOMS: atom_id res chain seq x y z
N MET A 1 44.49 45.26 -47.75
CA MET A 1 43.55 46.06 -46.92
C MET A 1 42.99 45.11 -45.86
N ALA A 2 43.57 45.06 -44.65
CA ALA A 2 43.15 45.83 -43.46
C ALA A 2 41.64 45.60 -43.16
N THR A 3 41.18 45.19 -41.98
CA THR A 3 41.62 45.55 -40.63
C THR A 3 40.98 44.65 -39.57
N GLN A 4 41.74 44.40 -38.50
CA GLN A 4 41.38 43.87 -37.18
C GLN A 4 40.12 44.49 -36.56
N ARG A 5 39.31 43.70 -35.83
CA ARG A 5 38.63 44.19 -34.61
C ARG A 5 38.55 43.10 -33.53
N ARG A 6 39.17 43.41 -32.38
CA ARG A 6 39.19 42.68 -31.10
C ARG A 6 37.82 42.65 -30.42
N GLN A 7 37.59 41.61 -29.60
CA GLN A 7 37.25 41.66 -28.14
C GLN A 7 36.78 40.24 -27.72
N ASN A 8 37.63 39.38 -27.14
CA ASN A 8 37.97 39.25 -25.71
C ASN A 8 36.76 39.26 -24.74
N ARG A 9 36.21 38.08 -24.41
CA ARG A 9 35.58 37.79 -23.10
C ARG A 9 35.85 36.33 -22.69
N ARG A 10 36.51 36.16 -21.54
CA ARG A 10 36.76 34.89 -20.84
C ARG A 10 35.52 34.46 -20.04
N PRO A 11 35.34 33.17 -19.75
CA PRO A 11 34.27 32.68 -18.89
C PRO A 11 34.56 33.01 -17.41
N ILE A 12 33.51 33.38 -16.68
CA ILE A 12 33.57 33.69 -15.25
C ILE A 12 33.23 32.43 -14.47
N ALA A 13 34.18 31.96 -13.65
CA ALA A 13 34.02 30.86 -12.70
C ALA A 13 33.89 31.45 -11.28
N HIS A 14 32.81 31.12 -10.57
CA HIS A 14 32.62 31.31 -9.14
C HIS A 14 31.92 30.03 -8.61
N GLY A 15 32.28 29.37 -7.51
CA GLY A 15 33.30 29.62 -6.51
C GLY A 15 33.84 28.30 -5.95
N ARG A 16 35.11 28.35 -5.56
CA ARG A 16 36.01 27.26 -5.21
C ARG A 16 35.94 27.05 -3.68
N TRP A 17 35.44 25.92 -3.19
CA TRP A 17 35.67 25.50 -1.79
C TRP A 17 36.97 24.70 -1.74
N ARG A 18 38.07 25.35 -1.33
CA ARG A 18 39.32 24.67 -0.92
C ARG A 18 40.31 25.64 -0.29
N VAL A 19 40.49 25.56 1.04
CA VAL A 19 41.75 25.46 1.83
C VAL A 19 41.30 25.21 3.31
N ALA A 20 41.98 24.54 4.26
CA ALA A 20 43.35 24.07 4.43
C ALA A 20 43.45 22.97 5.52
N PHE A 21 44.67 22.52 5.78
CA PHE A 21 45.17 21.29 6.42
C PHE A 21 45.61 21.44 7.91
N ILE A 22 45.70 20.29 8.63
CA ILE A 22 46.56 19.91 9.79
C ILE A 22 46.32 20.51 11.20
N THR A 23 45.90 19.66 12.15
CA THR A 23 46.64 19.27 13.38
C THR A 23 46.01 17.99 13.96
N GLY A 24 46.85 17.12 14.54
CA GLY A 24 46.44 15.81 15.04
C GLY A 24 45.44 15.87 16.20
N LEU A 25 44.77 14.73 16.40
CA LEU A 25 43.75 14.38 17.41
C LEU A 25 42.26 14.55 17.02
N ARG A 26 41.59 13.39 17.12
CA ARG A 26 40.16 13.14 17.38
C ARG A 26 39.20 12.94 16.20
N TRP A 27 39.63 12.17 15.20
CA TRP A 27 38.73 11.54 14.20
C TRP A 27 37.99 10.28 14.69
N ARG A 28 38.19 9.85 15.95
CA ARG A 28 37.47 8.68 16.49
C ARG A 28 35.98 8.95 16.70
N GLY A 29 35.58 10.18 17.04
CA GLY A 29 34.17 10.51 17.29
C GLY A 29 33.31 10.59 16.03
N PHE A 30 33.84 11.14 14.93
CA PHE A 30 33.08 11.35 13.70
C PHE A 30 32.89 10.05 12.91
N ALA A 31 33.91 9.18 12.87
CA ALA A 31 33.80 7.85 12.27
C ALA A 31 32.83 6.95 13.04
N ILE A 32 32.81 7.02 14.38
CA ILE A 32 31.85 6.29 15.21
C ILE A 32 30.43 6.83 14.99
N HIS A 33 30.25 8.14 14.87
CA HIS A 33 28.92 8.72 14.63
C HIS A 33 28.37 8.36 13.25
N GLN A 34 29.19 8.42 12.19
CA GLN A 34 28.80 7.99 10.84
C GLN A 34 28.55 6.47 10.76
N ALA A 35 29.37 5.66 11.44
CA ALA A 35 29.16 4.21 11.53
C ALA A 35 27.88 3.88 12.32
N LEU A 36 27.57 4.60 13.39
CA LEU A 36 26.34 4.45 14.16
C LEU A 36 25.10 4.82 13.33
N ILE A 37 25.14 5.93 12.58
CA ILE A 37 24.07 6.34 11.66
C ILE A 37 23.85 5.28 10.59
N ALA A 38 24.92 4.81 9.93
CA ALA A 38 24.85 3.75 8.93
C ALA A 38 24.33 2.42 9.50
N LEU A 39 24.72 2.04 10.73
CA LEU A 39 24.19 0.87 11.42
C LEU A 39 22.70 1.02 11.74
N THR A 40 22.25 2.20 12.18
CA THR A 40 20.84 2.45 12.47
C THR A 40 19.97 2.48 11.22
N ILE A 41 20.45 3.04 10.11
CA ILE A 41 19.73 3.04 8.82
C ILE A 41 19.67 1.62 8.27
N GLY A 42 20.79 0.88 8.27
CA GLY A 42 20.83 -0.52 7.82
C GLY A 42 19.95 -1.45 8.66
N ARG A 43 19.93 -1.27 9.99
CA ARG A 43 19.03 -2.02 10.89
C ARG A 43 17.57 -1.67 10.66
N ARG A 44 17.24 -0.40 10.41
CA ARG A 44 15.86 0.04 10.11
C ARG A 44 15.37 -0.52 8.77
N GLN A 45 16.22 -0.54 7.74
CA GLN A 45 15.88 -1.12 6.45
C GLN A 45 15.66 -2.64 6.56
N ALA A 46 16.58 -3.36 7.18
CA ALA A 46 16.44 -4.81 7.36
C ALA A 46 15.19 -5.22 8.18
N LEU A 47 14.77 -4.39 9.15
CA LEU A 47 13.52 -4.61 9.89
C LEU A 47 12.28 -4.33 9.02
N SER A 48 12.32 -3.31 8.14
CA SER A 48 11.24 -3.07 7.17
C SER A 48 11.10 -4.22 6.20
N ASP A 49 12.21 -4.70 5.65
CA ASP A 49 12.22 -5.78 4.66
C ASP A 49 11.72 -7.10 5.28
N ALA A 50 12.11 -7.40 6.52
CA ALA A 50 11.64 -8.59 7.24
C ALA A 50 10.15 -8.54 7.63
N VAL A 51 9.61 -7.35 7.93
CA VAL A 51 8.18 -7.15 8.20
C VAL A 51 7.37 -7.32 6.92
N ALA A 52 7.82 -6.70 5.81
CA ALA A 52 7.20 -6.88 4.50
C ALA A 52 7.13 -8.36 4.11
N GLU A 53 8.24 -9.09 4.26
CA GLU A 53 8.31 -10.52 3.91
C GLU A 53 7.39 -11.41 4.76
N THR A 54 7.04 -10.99 5.98
CA THR A 54 6.09 -11.70 6.85
C THR A 54 4.63 -11.31 6.55
N ARG A 55 4.39 -10.06 6.14
CA ARG A 55 3.05 -9.51 5.88
C ARG A 55 2.46 -9.96 4.54
N SER A 56 3.26 -9.99 3.47
CA SER A 56 2.81 -10.38 2.13
C SER A 56 2.08 -11.73 2.08
N PRO A 57 2.59 -12.84 2.69
CA PRO A 57 1.87 -14.12 2.63
C PRO A 57 0.53 -14.10 3.38
N VAL A 58 0.45 -13.42 4.53
CA VAL A 58 -0.80 -13.30 5.29
C VAL A 58 -1.82 -12.51 4.48
N MET A 59 -1.43 -11.33 3.97
CA MET A 59 -2.30 -10.49 3.16
C MET A 59 -2.85 -11.24 1.95
N ILE A 60 -1.97 -11.87 1.16
CA ILE A 60 -2.33 -12.58 -0.06
C ILE A 60 -3.36 -13.69 0.22
N GLU A 61 -3.15 -14.47 1.28
CA GLU A 61 -4.08 -15.55 1.64
C GLU A 61 -5.45 -15.01 2.05
N GLN A 62 -5.52 -13.87 2.74
CA GLN A 62 -6.79 -13.27 3.14
C GLN A 62 -7.53 -12.65 1.95
N ILE A 63 -6.81 -12.02 1.02
CA ILE A 63 -7.39 -11.55 -0.24
C ILE A 63 -8.00 -12.72 -1.03
N LYS A 64 -7.27 -13.84 -1.16
CA LYS A 64 -7.80 -15.04 -1.83
C LYS A 64 -9.03 -15.60 -1.12
N ASN A 65 -9.01 -15.68 0.20
CA ASN A 65 -10.15 -16.17 1.00
C ASN A 65 -11.38 -15.28 0.83
N PHE A 66 -11.19 -13.97 0.84
CA PHE A 66 -12.26 -13.02 0.57
C PHE A 66 -12.83 -13.18 -0.85
N LEU A 67 -11.97 -13.25 -1.87
CA LEU A 67 -12.41 -13.39 -3.25
C LEU A 67 -13.24 -14.65 -3.48
N ARG A 68 -12.93 -15.77 -2.82
CA ARG A 68 -13.77 -16.98 -2.87
C ARG A 68 -15.23 -16.75 -2.43
N LEU A 69 -15.47 -15.75 -1.58
CA LEU A 69 -16.79 -15.39 -1.07
C LEU A 69 -17.43 -14.24 -1.86
N ALA A 70 -16.62 -13.42 -2.51
CA ALA A 70 -17.07 -12.26 -3.26
C ALA A 70 -17.89 -12.68 -4.50
N PRO A 71 -18.89 -11.88 -4.91
CA PRO A 71 -19.58 -12.12 -6.17
C PRO A 71 -18.60 -11.98 -7.35
N LYS A 72 -18.76 -12.83 -8.35
CA LYS A 72 -17.98 -12.78 -9.60
C LYS A 72 -18.55 -11.81 -10.63
N THR A 73 -19.86 -11.57 -10.57
CA THR A 73 -20.58 -10.70 -11.51
C THR A 73 -21.60 -9.86 -10.75
N ALA A 74 -21.97 -8.71 -11.33
CA ALA A 74 -23.01 -7.87 -10.78
C ALA A 74 -24.39 -8.43 -11.16
N GLU A 75 -25.04 -9.12 -10.23
CA GLU A 75 -26.36 -9.72 -10.46
C GLU A 75 -27.50 -8.69 -10.32
N LYS A 76 -27.30 -7.62 -9.54
CA LYS A 76 -28.39 -6.67 -9.20
C LYS A 76 -28.36 -5.39 -10.03
N SER A 77 -27.18 -4.79 -10.21
CA SER A 77 -27.03 -3.59 -11.05
C SER A 77 -26.84 -3.91 -12.53
N GLY A 78 -26.42 -5.14 -12.85
CA GLY A 78 -26.03 -5.53 -14.21
C GLY A 78 -24.71 -4.89 -14.68
N ASP A 79 -24.02 -4.14 -13.82
CA ASP A 79 -22.76 -3.46 -14.11
C ASP A 79 -21.58 -4.24 -13.51
N GLY A 80 -21.19 -5.30 -14.21
CA GLY A 80 -20.10 -6.20 -13.79
C GLY A 80 -18.77 -5.46 -13.66
N ASP A 81 -18.49 -4.53 -14.56
CA ASP A 81 -17.24 -3.77 -14.60
C ASP A 81 -17.14 -2.83 -13.39
N ALA A 82 -18.24 -2.20 -12.98
CA ALA A 82 -18.24 -1.37 -11.78
C ALA A 82 -17.98 -2.18 -10.50
N LEU A 83 -18.53 -3.40 -10.39
CA LEU A 83 -18.26 -4.30 -9.26
C LEU A 83 -16.78 -4.72 -9.24
N GLN A 84 -16.25 -5.14 -10.39
CA GLN A 84 -14.85 -5.52 -10.56
C GLN A 84 -13.92 -4.39 -10.14
N CYS A 85 -14.19 -3.17 -10.62
CA CYS A 85 -13.45 -1.97 -10.24
C CYS A 85 -13.55 -1.70 -8.73
N ALA A 86 -14.75 -1.72 -8.15
CA ALA A 86 -14.97 -1.41 -6.73
C ALA A 86 -14.27 -2.40 -5.79
N VAL A 87 -14.34 -3.70 -6.09
CA VAL A 87 -13.63 -4.73 -5.33
C VAL A 87 -12.13 -4.54 -5.47
N THR A 88 -11.63 -4.34 -6.69
CA THR A 88 -10.19 -4.20 -6.95
C THR A 88 -9.60 -2.97 -6.27
N VAL A 89 -10.31 -1.82 -6.29
CA VAL A 89 -9.88 -0.60 -5.58
C VAL A 89 -9.75 -0.84 -4.08
N LEU A 90 -10.68 -1.56 -3.45
CA LEU A 90 -10.54 -1.86 -2.02
C LEU A 90 -9.41 -2.84 -1.72
N LEU A 91 -9.11 -3.78 -2.60
CA LEU A 91 -7.97 -4.69 -2.44
C LEU A 91 -6.64 -3.96 -2.57
N VAL A 92 -6.51 -3.09 -3.57
CA VAL A 92 -5.30 -2.26 -3.75
C VAL A 92 -5.12 -1.32 -2.56
N ARG A 93 -6.22 -0.70 -2.09
CA ARG A 93 -6.18 0.13 -0.88
C ARG A 93 -5.73 -0.67 0.33
N ALA A 94 -6.23 -1.89 0.51
CA ALA A 94 -5.83 -2.77 1.60
C ALA A 94 -4.32 -3.08 1.53
N ALA A 95 -3.84 -3.43 0.34
CA ALA A 95 -2.43 -3.74 0.12
C ALA A 95 -1.52 -2.56 0.44
N ARG A 96 -1.96 -1.33 0.19
CA ARG A 96 -1.19 -0.11 0.45
C ARG A 96 -1.25 0.41 1.90
N LEU A 97 -1.94 -0.26 2.82
CA LEU A 97 -2.20 0.32 4.14
C LEU A 97 -0.94 0.58 4.99
N ASP A 98 0.09 -0.23 4.84
CA ASP A 98 1.41 -0.04 5.46
C ASP A 98 2.36 0.87 4.64
N GLY A 99 1.90 1.37 3.50
CA GLY A 99 2.70 2.18 2.59
C GLY A 99 3.67 1.39 1.72
N GLN A 100 3.64 0.05 1.71
CA GLN A 100 4.40 -0.77 0.78
C GLN A 100 3.44 -1.62 -0.06
N PHE A 101 3.54 -1.49 -1.38
CA PHE A 101 2.86 -2.37 -2.31
C PHE A 101 3.88 -2.77 -3.36
N ASP A 102 4.49 -3.93 -3.15
CA ASP A 102 5.61 -4.39 -3.97
C ASP A 102 5.16 -5.24 -5.16
N THR A 103 6.13 -5.67 -5.97
CA THR A 103 5.85 -6.48 -7.18
C THR A 103 5.29 -7.87 -6.84
N VAL A 104 5.68 -8.46 -5.71
CA VAL A 104 5.22 -9.79 -5.31
C VAL A 104 3.74 -9.73 -4.94
N GLU A 105 3.37 -8.74 -4.15
CA GLU A 105 1.99 -8.48 -3.73
C GLU A 105 1.13 -8.10 -4.93
N HIS A 106 1.64 -7.22 -5.79
CA HIS A 106 1.00 -6.85 -7.03
C HIS A 106 0.65 -8.08 -7.89
N ASP A 107 1.64 -8.92 -8.21
CA ASP A 107 1.45 -10.08 -9.08
C ASP A 107 0.50 -11.12 -8.46
N ALA A 108 0.54 -11.26 -7.13
CA ALA A 108 -0.37 -12.14 -6.42
C ALA A 108 -1.83 -11.64 -6.48
N ILE A 109 -2.06 -10.34 -6.33
CA ILE A 109 -3.40 -9.76 -6.45
C ILE A 109 -3.89 -9.84 -7.91
N VAL A 110 -3.02 -9.58 -8.90
CA VAL A 110 -3.33 -9.76 -10.33
C VAL A 110 -3.79 -11.19 -10.60
N ALA A 111 -3.06 -12.19 -10.11
CA ALA A 111 -3.43 -13.59 -10.28
C ALA A 111 -4.76 -13.93 -9.60
N ALA A 112 -4.99 -13.42 -8.38
CA ALA A 112 -6.21 -13.67 -7.63
C ALA A 112 -7.45 -13.03 -8.29
N ILE A 113 -7.34 -11.78 -8.74
CA ILE A 113 -8.37 -11.05 -9.48
C ILE A 113 -8.66 -11.71 -10.83
N GLY A 114 -7.61 -12.10 -11.56
CA GLY A 114 -7.74 -12.78 -12.85
C GLY A 114 -8.47 -14.11 -12.72
N ALA A 115 -8.16 -14.90 -11.69
CA ALA A 115 -8.86 -16.15 -11.41
C ALA A 115 -10.32 -15.92 -10.96
N HIS A 116 -10.57 -14.88 -10.17
CA HIS A 116 -11.90 -14.58 -9.63
C HIS A 116 -12.89 -14.11 -10.70
N PHE A 117 -12.47 -13.15 -11.51
CA PHE A 117 -13.29 -12.51 -12.55
C PHE A 117 -13.09 -13.11 -13.95
N GLU A 118 -12.33 -14.20 -14.05
CA GLU A 118 -12.08 -14.92 -15.31
C GLU A 118 -11.43 -14.02 -16.39
N LEU A 119 -10.52 -13.16 -15.95
CA LEU A 119 -9.79 -12.21 -16.79
C LEU A 119 -8.46 -12.79 -17.26
N THR A 120 -8.01 -12.35 -18.44
CA THR A 120 -6.64 -12.61 -18.89
C THR A 120 -5.64 -11.85 -18.00
N ALA A 121 -4.42 -12.36 -17.87
CA ALA A 121 -3.35 -11.68 -17.13
C ALA A 121 -3.17 -10.19 -17.49
N PRO A 122 -3.10 -9.78 -18.78
CA PRO A 122 -3.00 -8.36 -19.13
C PRO A 122 -4.25 -7.55 -18.74
N ALA A 123 -5.45 -8.14 -18.82
CA ALA A 123 -6.67 -7.44 -18.41
C ALA A 123 -6.73 -7.26 -16.88
N ALA A 124 -6.34 -8.27 -16.10
CA ALA A 124 -6.26 -8.17 -14.65
C ALA A 124 -5.20 -7.16 -14.19
N ALA A 125 -4.03 -7.13 -14.85
CA ALA A 125 -3.01 -6.13 -14.59
C ALA A 125 -3.50 -4.70 -14.90
N ALA A 126 -4.16 -4.51 -16.04
CA ALA A 126 -4.74 -3.21 -16.38
C ALA A 126 -5.80 -2.75 -15.36
N LEU A 127 -6.65 -3.66 -14.88
CA LEU A 127 -7.64 -3.37 -13.85
C LEU A 127 -7.01 -2.97 -12.51
N ILE A 128 -5.91 -3.62 -12.13
CA ILE A 128 -5.14 -3.28 -10.91
C ILE A 128 -4.50 -1.89 -11.04
N GLU A 129 -3.89 -1.58 -12.18
CA GLU A 129 -3.29 -0.26 -12.44
C GLU A 129 -4.34 0.85 -12.43
N GLU A 130 -5.49 0.62 -13.06
CA GLU A 130 -6.63 1.54 -13.00
C GLU A 130 -7.11 1.74 -11.56
N ALA A 131 -7.29 0.63 -10.82
CA ALA A 131 -7.70 0.68 -9.42
C ALA A 131 -6.68 1.43 -8.54
N ALA A 132 -5.39 1.24 -8.80
CA ALA A 132 -4.30 1.91 -8.09
C ALA A 132 -4.25 3.41 -8.37
N ALA A 133 -4.56 3.83 -9.61
CA ALA A 133 -4.69 5.22 -9.99
C ALA A 133 -5.93 5.87 -9.35
N ILE A 134 -7.06 5.16 -9.31
CA ILE A 134 -8.28 5.66 -8.68
C ILE A 134 -8.15 5.71 -7.15
N ASP A 135 -7.50 4.73 -6.53
CA ASP A 135 -7.25 4.72 -5.08
C ASP A 135 -6.42 5.95 -4.63
N ALA A 136 -5.43 6.34 -5.44
CA ALA A 136 -4.61 7.52 -5.20
C ALA A 136 -5.43 8.82 -5.22
N ASP A 137 -6.55 8.84 -5.94
CA ASP A 137 -7.58 9.87 -5.82
C ASP A 137 -8.47 9.57 -4.59
N SER A 138 -7.97 9.98 -3.41
CA SER A 138 -8.45 9.63 -2.06
C SER A 138 -9.95 9.85 -1.75
N THR A 139 -10.71 10.38 -2.70
CA THR A 139 -12.06 10.90 -2.52
C THR A 139 -13.18 9.90 -2.84
N ASP A 140 -12.94 8.82 -3.59
CA ASP A 140 -14.03 8.04 -4.21
C ASP A 140 -14.53 6.80 -3.41
N LEU A 141 -14.12 6.65 -2.14
CA LEU A 141 -14.54 5.55 -1.25
C LEU A 141 -16.08 5.36 -1.19
N TYR A 142 -16.82 6.46 -1.24
CA TYR A 142 -18.28 6.43 -1.18
C TYR A 142 -18.89 5.71 -2.40
N ARG A 143 -18.39 5.99 -3.61
CA ARG A 143 -18.87 5.36 -4.84
C ARG A 143 -18.66 3.84 -4.81
N PHE A 144 -17.46 3.39 -4.45
CA PHE A 144 -17.17 1.95 -4.37
C PHE A 144 -18.00 1.25 -3.31
N SER A 145 -18.15 1.87 -2.13
CA SER A 145 -19.02 1.32 -1.10
C SER A 145 -20.46 1.18 -1.55
N LYS A 146 -20.96 2.09 -2.39
CA LYS A 146 -22.32 2.00 -2.94
C LYS A 146 -22.45 0.79 -3.87
N THR A 147 -21.50 0.59 -4.78
CA THR A 147 -21.48 -0.57 -5.68
C THR A 147 -21.38 -1.87 -4.90
N ILE A 148 -20.48 -1.94 -3.93
CA ILE A 148 -20.31 -3.11 -3.05
C ILE A 148 -21.59 -3.41 -2.28
N ARG A 149 -22.23 -2.41 -1.67
CA ARG A 149 -23.51 -2.63 -0.96
C ARG A 149 -24.62 -3.10 -1.88
N ALA A 150 -24.63 -2.64 -3.13
CA ALA A 150 -25.62 -3.06 -4.10
C ALA A 150 -25.45 -4.55 -4.40
N GLU A 151 -24.25 -4.97 -4.79
CA GLU A 151 -24.00 -6.33 -5.27
C GLU A 151 -23.81 -7.33 -4.14
N MET A 152 -23.03 -6.99 -3.11
CA MET A 152 -22.67 -7.91 -2.04
C MET A 152 -23.75 -7.97 -0.95
N ASP A 153 -24.09 -9.17 -0.51
CA ASP A 153 -24.90 -9.40 0.67
C ASP A 153 -24.15 -9.01 1.96
N HIS A 154 -24.83 -9.12 3.10
CA HIS A 154 -24.24 -8.70 4.37
C HIS A 154 -23.06 -9.58 4.79
N ASP A 155 -23.13 -10.90 4.61
CA ASP A 155 -22.06 -11.83 5.00
C ASP A 155 -20.80 -11.63 4.15
N GLN A 156 -20.98 -11.35 2.87
CA GLN A 156 -19.89 -10.98 1.96
C GLN A 156 -19.22 -9.67 2.38
N ARG A 157 -19.99 -8.69 2.87
CA ARG A 157 -19.44 -7.44 3.42
C ARG A 157 -18.72 -7.66 4.75
N LEU A 158 -19.20 -8.59 5.60
CA LEU A 158 -18.47 -9.02 6.80
C LEU A 158 -17.15 -9.70 6.44
N ALA A 159 -17.13 -10.57 5.42
CA ALA A 159 -15.90 -11.22 4.95
C ALA A 159 -14.87 -10.21 4.43
N MET A 160 -15.33 -9.17 3.71
CA MET A 160 -14.48 -8.05 3.29
C MET A 160 -13.87 -7.34 4.50
N MET A 161 -14.68 -7.00 5.50
CA MET A 161 -14.21 -6.37 6.73
C MET A 161 -13.24 -7.26 7.52
N GLU A 162 -13.46 -8.58 7.57
CA GLU A 162 -12.55 -9.53 8.23
C GLU A 162 -11.20 -9.60 7.52
N MET A 163 -11.18 -9.60 6.19
CA MET A 163 -9.95 -9.55 5.40
C MET A 163 -9.16 -8.26 5.66
N LEU A 164 -9.82 -7.10 5.65
CA LEU A 164 -9.16 -5.82 5.97
C LEU A 164 -8.55 -5.80 7.37
N TRP A 165 -9.24 -6.37 8.36
CA TRP A 165 -8.68 -6.50 9.70
C TRP A 165 -7.43 -7.37 9.73
N HIS A 166 -7.37 -8.48 8.99
CA HIS A 166 -6.16 -9.30 8.94
C HIS A 166 -4.98 -8.55 8.31
N VAL A 167 -5.22 -7.76 7.26
CA VAL A 167 -4.15 -6.98 6.61
C VAL A 167 -3.59 -5.94 7.55
N ILE A 168 -4.46 -5.22 8.26
CA ILE A 168 -4.05 -4.21 9.26
C ILE A 168 -3.29 -4.85 10.42
N TYR A 169 -3.72 -6.03 10.89
CA TYR A 169 -3.05 -6.71 12.00
C TYR A 169 -1.81 -7.53 11.62
N ALA A 170 -1.41 -7.54 10.34
CA ALA A 170 -0.35 -8.43 9.86
C ALA A 170 1.01 -8.15 10.52
N ASP A 171 1.28 -6.89 10.93
CA ASP A 171 2.48 -6.49 11.67
C ASP A 171 2.30 -6.50 13.20
N GLY A 172 1.08 -6.80 13.68
CA GLY A 172 0.73 -6.89 15.09
C GLY A 172 0.33 -5.57 15.76
N GLU A 173 0.46 -4.42 15.08
CA GLU A 173 0.06 -3.12 15.61
C GLU A 173 -1.06 -2.51 14.76
N VAL A 174 -1.81 -1.55 15.32
CA VAL A 174 -2.82 -0.81 14.55
C VAL A 174 -2.65 0.66 14.84
N HIS A 175 -2.43 1.43 13.79
CA HIS A 175 -2.28 2.86 13.88
C HIS A 175 -3.63 3.59 13.83
N ASP A 176 -3.68 4.82 14.34
CA ASP A 176 -4.92 5.62 14.41
C ASP A 176 -5.58 5.84 13.04
N HIS A 177 -4.78 5.98 11.99
CA HIS A 177 -5.26 6.19 10.64
C HIS A 177 -5.92 4.93 10.06
N GLU A 178 -5.39 3.74 10.34
CA GLU A 178 -5.97 2.46 9.95
C GLU A 178 -7.27 2.20 10.72
N ALA A 179 -7.27 2.48 12.03
CA ALA A 179 -8.48 2.40 12.85
C ALA A 179 -9.56 3.40 12.39
N ALA A 180 -9.17 4.59 11.90
CA ALA A 180 -10.09 5.54 11.30
C ALA A 180 -10.66 5.04 9.97
N LEU A 181 -9.82 4.43 9.13
CA LEU A 181 -10.27 3.82 7.87
C LEU A 181 -11.27 2.69 8.13
N MET A 182 -11.00 1.80 9.08
CA MET A 182 -11.90 0.68 9.40
C MET A 182 -13.27 1.14 9.90
N ARG A 183 -13.32 2.19 10.73
CA ARG A 183 -14.58 2.79 11.16
C ARG A 183 -15.34 3.40 9.99
N ARG A 184 -14.65 4.10 9.09
CA ARG A 184 -15.26 4.68 7.88
C ARG A 184 -15.80 3.59 6.95
N LEU A 185 -15.05 2.53 6.70
CA LEU A 185 -15.46 1.41 5.86
C LEU A 185 -16.63 0.65 6.48
N ALA A 186 -16.64 0.39 7.79
CA ALA A 186 -17.76 -0.24 8.47
C ALA A 186 -19.08 0.54 8.24
N GLY A 187 -19.06 1.85 8.50
CA GLY A 187 -20.22 2.71 8.25
C GLY A 187 -20.64 2.76 6.79
N LEU A 188 -19.68 2.78 5.85
CA LEU A 188 -19.96 2.77 4.42
C LEU A 188 -20.48 1.42 3.91
N LEU A 189 -20.09 0.30 4.52
CA LEU A 189 -20.52 -1.03 4.12
C LEU A 189 -21.73 -1.54 4.90
N TYR A 190 -22.32 -0.71 5.76
CA TYR A 190 -23.45 -1.07 6.63
C TYR A 190 -23.12 -2.30 7.48
N VAL A 191 -21.91 -2.29 8.05
CA VAL A 191 -21.45 -3.21 9.09
C VAL A 191 -21.44 -2.43 10.39
N SER A 192 -22.15 -2.93 11.40
CA SER A 192 -22.24 -2.27 12.69
C SER A 192 -20.89 -2.25 13.42
N ASP A 193 -20.71 -1.29 14.32
CA ASP A 193 -19.52 -1.23 15.18
C ASP A 193 -19.35 -2.50 16.02
N GLN A 194 -20.46 -3.14 16.42
CA GLN A 194 -20.44 -4.41 17.15
C GLN A 194 -19.90 -5.56 16.29
N GLU A 195 -20.37 -5.68 15.05
CA GLU A 195 -19.89 -6.68 14.10
C GLU A 195 -18.41 -6.46 13.79
N SER A 196 -18.03 -5.23 13.43
CA SER A 196 -16.64 -4.86 13.16
C SER A 196 -15.73 -5.14 14.36
N GLY A 197 -16.17 -4.81 15.58
CA GLY A 197 -15.45 -5.12 16.82
C GLY A 197 -15.36 -6.61 17.10
N THR A 198 -16.35 -7.41 16.71
CA THR A 198 -16.34 -8.87 16.85
C THR A 198 -15.37 -9.51 15.86
N LEU A 199 -15.37 -9.06 14.61
CA LEU A 199 -14.39 -9.47 13.60
C LEU A 199 -12.97 -9.14 14.08
N ARG A 200 -12.75 -7.91 14.55
CA ARG A 200 -11.47 -7.46 15.11
C ARG A 200 -10.96 -8.41 16.20
N ARG A 201 -11.82 -8.79 17.16
CA ARG A 201 -11.44 -9.75 18.21
C ARG A 201 -11.07 -11.12 17.62
N ARG A 202 -11.90 -11.67 16.73
CA ARG A 202 -11.64 -12.95 16.06
C ARG A 202 -10.30 -12.95 15.32
N VAL A 203 -9.97 -11.88 14.60
CA VAL A 203 -8.70 -11.75 13.89
C VAL A 203 -7.52 -11.74 14.87
N ARG A 204 -7.61 -10.96 15.95
CA ARG A 204 -6.57 -10.94 17.00
C ARG A 204 -6.35 -12.32 17.61
N ASP A 205 -7.42 -13.06 17.90
CA ASP A 205 -7.34 -14.41 18.46
C ASP A 205 -6.66 -15.37 17.48
N LYS A 206 -7.01 -15.32 16.19
CA LYS A 206 -6.38 -16.14 15.13
C LYS A 206 -4.88 -15.86 14.97
N LEU A 207 -4.47 -14.61 15.16
CA LEU A 207 -3.07 -14.18 15.06
C LEU A 207 -2.30 -14.34 16.38
N GLY A 208 -2.94 -14.81 17.46
CA GLY A 208 -2.30 -14.99 18.77
C GLY A 208 -1.96 -13.67 19.48
N LEU A 209 -2.66 -12.58 19.14
CA LEU A 209 -2.46 -11.23 19.68
C LEU A 209 -3.39 -10.91 20.86
N ALA A 210 -3.95 -11.94 21.51
CA ALA A 210 -4.97 -11.84 22.55
C ALA A 210 -4.39 -11.45 23.91
#